data_AF-A0A6I1K266-F1
#
_entry.id   AF-A0A6I1K266-F1
#
_cell.length_a   1.000
_cell.length_b   1.000
_cell.length_c   1.000
_cell.angle_alpha   90.00
_cell.angle_beta   90.00
_cell.angle_gamma   90.00
#
_symmetry.space_group_name_H-M   'P 1'
#
loop_
_entity.id
_entity.type
_entity.pdbx_description
1 polymer ?
#
loop_
_entity_poly.entity_id
_entity_poly.type
_entity_poly.pdbx_seq_one_letter_code
_entity_poly.pdbx_strand_id
1 'polypeptide(L)'
;MSHRDDELNELLRTTCVPDRTPGYWEEFPLTVLRQLHRPVSPPVDASSSQRLWAWGLGLATACLVLGFFAGFRRGHAVGFSAADVAQSRKIYQEVAALFPDRVQTVLLNGRGSQLVLASDAQRPASAPLLVQICHAGDCRRFITFSGQRVALNGETFEVLSDAEGNVLVVGERLAWSSGEPRKAAAGYHIRATALGEAL
;
A
#
# COMPACT_ATOMS: atom_id res chain seq x y z
N MET A 1 -22.63 15.62 -19.30
CA MET A 1 -21.32 15.51 -19.96
C MET A 1 -20.66 16.87 -19.87
N SER A 2 -19.45 16.94 -19.31
CA SER A 2 -18.79 18.18 -18.93
C SER A 2 -18.03 18.72 -20.14
N HIS A 3 -18.31 19.95 -20.56
CA HIS A 3 -17.66 20.67 -21.67
C HIS A 3 -16.11 20.63 -21.63
N ARG A 4 -15.53 20.40 -20.45
CA ARG A 4 -14.08 20.29 -20.23
C ARG A 4 -13.48 18.99 -20.76
N ASP A 5 -14.27 17.92 -20.80
CA ASP A 5 -13.81 16.60 -21.28
C ASP A 5 -13.71 16.60 -22.81
N ASP A 6 -14.64 17.28 -23.48
CA ASP A 6 -14.66 17.42 -24.94
C ASP A 6 -13.51 18.31 -25.43
N GLU A 7 -13.24 19.42 -24.73
CA GLU A 7 -12.12 20.33 -24.99
C GLU A 7 -10.75 19.64 -24.79
N LEU A 8 -10.61 18.81 -23.74
CA LEU A 8 -9.40 18.03 -23.52
C LEU A 8 -9.19 16.98 -24.62
N ASN A 9 -10.27 16.34 -25.06
CA ASN A 9 -10.22 15.34 -26.12
C ASN A 9 -9.85 15.96 -27.48
N GLU A 10 -10.30 17.19 -27.74
CA GLU A 10 -9.93 17.94 -28.94
C GLU A 10 -8.44 18.37 -28.91
N LEU A 11 -7.94 18.81 -27.76
CA LEU A 11 -6.52 19.11 -27.55
C LEU A 11 -5.62 17.87 -27.69
N LEU A 12 -6.05 16.72 -27.18
CA LEU A 12 -5.30 15.47 -27.33
C LEU A 12 -5.28 14.97 -28.78
N ARG A 13 -6.32 15.24 -29.55
CA ARG A 13 -6.41 14.86 -30.98
C ARG A 13 -5.61 15.77 -31.90
N THR A 14 -5.44 17.04 -31.55
CA THR A 14 -4.65 18.00 -32.33
C THR A 14 -3.14 17.87 -32.10
N THR A 15 -2.73 17.12 -31.07
CA THR A 15 -1.30 16.91 -30.77
C THR A 15 -0.74 15.79 -31.66
N CYS A 16 0.13 16.15 -32.60
CA CYS A 16 0.78 15.18 -33.47
C CYS A 16 1.71 14.28 -32.66
N VAL A 17 1.55 12.95 -32.79
CA VAL A 17 2.46 11.99 -32.15
C VAL A 17 3.80 12.07 -32.87
N PRO A 18 4.90 12.41 -32.18
CA PRO A 18 6.21 12.53 -32.83
C PRO A 18 6.62 11.18 -33.41
N ASP A 19 7.25 11.21 -34.58
CA ASP A 19 7.70 10.01 -35.27
C ASP A 19 8.78 9.30 -34.44
N ARG A 20 8.52 8.04 -34.09
CA ARG A 20 9.39 7.23 -33.22
C ARG A 20 10.19 6.30 -34.10
N THR A 21 11.28 6.83 -34.65
CA THR A 21 12.26 6.04 -35.41
C THR A 21 12.82 4.89 -34.55
N PRO A 22 13.33 3.80 -35.14
CA PRO A 22 13.84 2.65 -34.38
C PRO A 22 14.90 2.99 -33.32
N GLY A 23 15.73 4.02 -33.56
CA GLY A 23 16.73 4.50 -32.60
C GLY A 23 16.17 5.30 -31.42
N TYR A 24 14.91 5.77 -31.50
CA TYR A 24 14.26 6.55 -30.44
C TYR A 24 14.23 5.78 -29.11
N TRP A 25 13.96 4.47 -29.15
CA TRP A 25 13.85 3.65 -27.95
C TRP A 25 15.19 3.35 -27.29
N GLU A 26 16.30 3.44 -28.02
CA GLU A 26 17.64 3.24 -27.47
C GLU A 26 18.17 4.52 -26.81
N GLU A 27 17.82 5.68 -27.37
CA GLU A 27 18.25 6.99 -26.85
C GLU A 27 17.37 7.51 -25.72
N PHE A 28 16.09 7.10 -25.67
CA PHE A 28 15.14 7.59 -24.68
C PHE A 28 15.55 7.28 -23.22
N PRO A 29 15.93 6.05 -22.84
CA PRO A 29 16.35 5.74 -21.47
C PRO A 29 17.60 6.54 -21.06
N LEU A 30 18.55 6.69 -21.98
CA LEU A 30 19.78 7.45 -21.76
C LEU A 30 19.50 8.95 -21.57
N THR A 31 18.54 9.49 -22.32
CA THR A 31 18.12 10.89 -22.23
C THR A 31 17.39 11.17 -20.92
N VAL A 32 16.49 10.28 -20.49
CA VAL A 32 15.80 10.38 -19.20
C VAL A 32 16.79 10.28 -18.04
N LEU A 33 17.73 9.34 -18.09
CA LEU A 33 18.77 9.19 -17.07
C LEU A 33 19.68 10.42 -16.97
N ARG A 34 20.03 11.05 -18.11
CA ARG A 34 20.79 12.32 -18.12
C ARG A 34 19.99 13.49 -17.53
N GLN A 35 18.68 13.54 -17.76
CA GLN A 35 17.84 14.60 -17.20
C GLN A 35 17.61 14.43 -15.70
N LEU A 36 17.44 13.19 -15.23
CA LEU A 36 17.32 12.89 -13.80
C LEU A 36 18.62 13.16 -13.03
N HIS A 37 19.77 12.93 -13.66
CA HIS A 37 21.08 13.24 -13.07
C HIS A 37 21.52 14.68 -13.28
N ARG A 38 20.71 15.52 -13.94
CA ARG A 38 21.04 16.94 -14.08
C ARG A 38 20.86 17.55 -12.69
N PRO A 39 21.93 18.00 -12.01
CA PRO A 39 21.76 18.75 -10.79
C PRO A 39 20.91 19.98 -11.14
N VAL A 40 19.85 20.19 -10.38
CA VAL A 40 19.06 21.42 -10.47
C VAL A 40 20.01 22.55 -10.12
N SER A 41 20.50 23.27 -11.14
CA SER A 41 21.26 24.49 -10.92
C SER A 41 20.35 25.45 -10.14
N PRO A 42 20.73 25.88 -8.94
CA PRO A 42 19.98 26.89 -8.23
C PRO A 42 19.94 28.17 -9.09
N PRO A 43 18.87 28.98 -9.03
CA PRO A 43 18.85 30.27 -9.68
C PRO A 43 20.05 31.08 -9.18
N VAL A 44 20.93 31.47 -10.10
CA VAL A 44 21.99 32.43 -9.82
C VAL A 44 21.36 33.80 -9.86
N ASP A 45 20.84 34.23 -8.71
CA ASP A 45 20.55 35.65 -8.47
C ASP A 45 21.88 36.36 -8.18
N ALA A 46 22.37 37.09 -9.18
CA ALA A 46 23.36 38.12 -8.99
C ALA A 46 22.65 39.38 -8.50
N SER A 47 22.81 39.75 -7.22
CA SER A 47 23.13 41.13 -6.85
C SER A 47 23.52 41.26 -5.37
N SER A 48 24.40 42.25 -5.18
CA SER A 48 25.07 42.70 -3.97
C SER A 48 24.25 42.72 -2.66
N SER A 49 24.80 42.10 -1.62
CA SER A 49 25.03 42.75 -0.31
C SER A 49 25.62 41.72 0.67
N GLN A 50 26.94 41.54 0.58
CA GLN A 50 27.72 40.72 1.50
C GLN A 50 27.86 41.47 2.84
N ARG A 51 27.02 41.18 3.85
CA ARG A 51 27.43 41.29 5.27
C ARG A 51 26.44 40.81 6.34
N LEU A 52 25.26 40.28 6.02
CA LEU A 52 24.27 39.92 7.05
C LEU A 52 23.75 38.48 7.02
N TRP A 53 24.31 37.59 6.19
CA TRP A 53 23.73 36.27 5.92
C TRP A 53 24.40 35.08 6.62
N ALA A 54 25.25 35.32 7.63
CA ALA A 54 25.94 34.22 8.33
C ALA A 54 25.05 33.46 9.35
N TRP A 55 23.89 34.01 9.73
CA TRP A 55 23.07 33.44 10.82
C TRP A 55 21.79 32.72 10.34
N GLY A 56 21.38 32.89 9.08
CA GLY A 56 20.13 32.29 8.56
C GLY A 56 20.27 30.87 8.01
N LEU A 57 21.46 30.47 7.56
CA LEU A 57 21.69 29.21 6.84
C LEU A 57 21.65 27.96 7.75
N GLY A 58 22.04 28.08 9.02
CA GLY A 58 22.09 26.93 9.94
C GLY A 58 20.70 26.42 10.35
N LEU A 59 19.72 27.32 10.49
CA LEU A 59 18.36 26.94 10.90
C LEU A 59 17.58 26.27 9.76
N ALA A 60 17.67 26.81 8.54
CA ALA A 60 16.94 26.29 7.39
C ALA A 60 17.38 24.89 6.99
N THR A 61 18.69 24.60 7.06
CA THR A 61 19.24 23.26 6.79
C THR A 61 18.84 22.25 7.86
N ALA A 62 18.87 22.62 9.15
CA ALA A 62 18.39 21.76 10.23
C ALA A 62 16.89 21.43 10.08
N CYS A 63 16.06 22.41 9.71
CA CYS A 63 14.63 22.19 9.47
C CYS A 63 14.35 21.29 8.25
N LEU A 64 15.11 21.44 7.17
CA LEU A 64 14.97 20.59 5.98
C LEU A 64 15.39 19.14 6.26
N VAL A 65 16.49 18.92 6.98
CA VAL A 65 16.94 17.57 7.36
C VAL A 65 15.95 16.93 8.33
N LEU A 66 15.51 17.66 9.37
CA LEU A 66 14.50 17.16 10.30
C LEU A 66 13.16 16.87 9.62
N GLY A 67 12.72 17.75 8.71
CA GLY A 67 11.50 17.57 7.92
C GLY A 67 11.60 16.36 6.96
N PHE A 68 12.76 16.15 6.33
CA PHE A 68 13.01 15.01 5.45
C PHE A 68 13.01 13.68 6.23
N PHE A 69 13.73 13.60 7.36
CA PHE A 69 13.74 12.40 8.20
C PHE A 69 12.38 12.13 8.87
N ALA A 70 11.66 13.17 9.31
CA ALA A 70 10.32 13.02 9.89
C ALA A 70 9.28 12.63 8.83
N GLY A 71 9.37 13.19 7.62
CA GLY A 71 8.49 12.88 6.49
C GLY A 71 8.70 11.47 5.95
N PHE A 72 9.96 11.01 5.86
CA PHE A 72 10.29 9.66 5.39
C PHE A 72 9.78 8.57 6.35
N ARG A 73 9.86 8.81 7.66
CA ARG A 73 9.32 7.87 8.67
C ARG A 73 7.79 7.87 8.76
N ARG A 74 7.12 8.98 8.44
CA ARG A 74 5.64 9.06 8.43
C ARG A 74 4.99 8.38 7.23
N GLY A 75 5.74 8.11 6.17
CA GLY A 75 5.23 7.44 4.96
C GLY A 75 4.94 5.95 5.12
N HIS A 76 5.44 5.29 6.17
CA HIS A 76 5.41 3.82 6.31
C HIS A 76 4.37 3.27 7.31
N ALA A 77 3.67 4.10 8.06
CA ALA A 77 2.87 3.62 9.20
C ALA A 77 1.36 3.52 8.90
N VAL A 78 0.98 2.63 7.97
CA VAL A 78 -0.42 2.12 7.86
C VAL A 78 -0.41 0.60 8.07
N GLY A 79 0.36 0.14 9.06
CA GLY A 79 0.51 -1.27 9.42
C GLY A 79 -0.18 -1.64 10.73
N PHE A 80 -0.17 -2.93 11.06
CA PHE A 80 -0.46 -3.41 12.41
C PHE A 80 0.72 -3.13 13.34
N SER A 81 0.45 -2.98 14.65
CA SER A 81 1.54 -2.95 15.62
C SER A 81 2.18 -4.33 15.77
N ALA A 82 3.43 -4.40 16.21
CA ALA A 82 4.09 -5.69 16.48
C ALA A 82 3.33 -6.52 17.53
N ALA A 83 2.72 -5.85 18.51
CA ALA A 83 1.89 -6.50 19.53
C ALA A 83 0.60 -7.10 18.93
N ASP A 84 -0.08 -6.38 18.03
CA ASP A 84 -1.27 -6.90 17.32
C ASP A 84 -0.94 -8.17 16.53
N VAL A 85 0.21 -8.17 15.84
CA VAL A 85 0.67 -9.32 15.04
C VAL A 85 1.01 -10.51 15.93
N ALA A 86 1.75 -10.29 17.01
CA ALA A 86 2.11 -11.34 17.95
C ALA A 86 0.88 -11.96 18.64
N GLN A 87 -0.06 -11.12 19.09
CA GLN A 87 -1.31 -11.59 19.69
C GLN A 87 -2.14 -12.40 18.69
N SER A 88 -2.28 -11.92 17.45
CA SER A 88 -3.05 -12.61 16.41
C SER A 88 -2.40 -13.95 16.03
N ARG A 89 -1.06 -14.01 15.97
CA ARG A 89 -0.31 -15.26 15.76
C ARG A 89 -0.60 -16.26 16.88
N LYS A 90 -0.60 -15.84 18.14
CA LYS A 90 -0.90 -16.70 19.27
C LYS A 90 -2.33 -17.27 19.18
N ILE A 91 -3.32 -16.41 18.89
CA ILE A 91 -4.71 -16.85 18.71
C ILE A 91 -4.79 -17.90 17.61
N TYR A 92 -4.13 -17.67 16.46
CA TYR A 92 -4.12 -18.64 15.38
C TYR A 92 -3.50 -19.98 15.80
N GLN A 93 -2.36 -19.97 16.49
CA GLN A 93 -1.70 -21.19 16.95
C GLN A 93 -2.57 -22.01 17.90
N GLU A 94 -3.27 -21.34 18.83
CA GLU A 94 -4.21 -22.00 19.74
C GLU A 94 -5.38 -22.63 18.99
N VAL A 95 -5.97 -21.90 18.03
CA VAL A 95 -7.09 -22.40 17.23
C VAL A 95 -6.64 -23.53 16.30
N ALA A 96 -5.48 -23.41 15.64
CA ALA A 96 -4.94 -24.43 14.75
C ALA A 96 -4.58 -25.72 15.50
N ALA A 97 -4.16 -25.62 16.77
CA ALA A 97 -3.95 -26.79 17.62
C ALA A 97 -5.26 -27.53 17.96
N LEU A 98 -6.38 -26.81 18.10
CA LEU A 98 -7.69 -27.38 18.35
C LEU A 98 -8.35 -27.94 17.08
N PHE A 99 -8.09 -27.34 15.92
CA PHE A 99 -8.67 -27.69 14.63
C PHE A 99 -7.59 -27.88 13.56
N PRO A 100 -6.77 -28.94 13.64
CA PRO A 100 -5.67 -29.16 12.71
C PRO A 100 -6.15 -29.20 11.27
N ASP A 101 -5.50 -28.43 10.41
CA ASP A 101 -5.78 -28.34 8.96
C ASP A 101 -7.24 -28.00 8.60
N ARG A 102 -8.02 -27.44 9.52
CA ARG A 102 -9.45 -27.14 9.26
C ARG A 102 -9.78 -25.67 9.34
N VAL A 103 -8.89 -24.83 9.87
CA VAL A 103 -9.15 -23.39 10.00
C VAL A 103 -9.16 -22.75 8.62
N GLN A 104 -10.25 -22.07 8.26
CA GLN A 104 -10.31 -21.23 7.06
C GLN A 104 -10.21 -19.76 7.40
N THR A 105 -11.01 -19.30 8.37
CA THR A 105 -11.02 -17.90 8.80
C THR A 105 -11.36 -17.78 10.27
N VAL A 106 -10.62 -16.95 10.99
CA VAL A 106 -10.95 -16.49 12.34
C VAL A 106 -11.36 -15.02 12.26
N LEU A 107 -12.64 -14.73 12.46
CA LEU A 107 -13.14 -13.37 12.59
C LEU A 107 -12.93 -12.89 14.03
N LEU A 108 -12.10 -11.87 14.20
CA LEU A 108 -11.83 -11.21 15.47
C LEU A 108 -12.73 -9.98 15.59
N ASN A 109 -13.65 -9.97 16.56
CA ASN A 109 -14.52 -8.83 16.83
C ASN A 109 -14.65 -8.58 18.35
N GLY A 110 -15.24 -7.45 18.73
CA GLY A 110 -15.41 -7.07 20.14
C GLY A 110 -16.38 -7.95 20.95
N ARG A 111 -17.18 -8.80 20.28
CA ARG A 111 -18.11 -9.76 20.91
C ARG A 111 -17.52 -11.17 21.04
N GLY A 112 -16.30 -11.40 20.54
CA GLY A 112 -15.60 -12.69 20.57
C GLY A 112 -15.03 -13.06 19.20
N SER A 113 -14.44 -14.26 19.13
CA SER A 113 -13.94 -14.83 17.88
C SER A 113 -14.98 -15.75 17.25
N GLN A 114 -15.26 -15.55 15.96
CA GLN A 114 -16.04 -16.52 15.17
C GLN A 114 -15.08 -17.32 14.30
N LEU A 115 -15.27 -18.63 14.25
CA LEU A 115 -14.40 -19.54 13.53
C LEU A 115 -15.15 -20.16 12.35
N VAL A 116 -14.57 -20.06 11.16
CA VAL A 116 -15.01 -20.76 9.96
C VAL A 116 -14.06 -21.91 9.72
N LEU A 117 -14.61 -23.12 9.69
CA LEU A 117 -13.88 -24.36 9.49
C LEU A 117 -14.24 -25.00 8.14
N ALA A 118 -13.26 -25.64 7.53
CA ALA A 118 -13.45 -26.52 6.41
C ALA A 118 -14.16 -27.81 6.85
N SER A 119 -15.02 -28.34 5.96
CA SER A 119 -15.67 -29.64 6.14
C SER A 119 -14.66 -30.78 6.25
N ASP A 120 -13.53 -30.66 5.55
CA ASP A 120 -12.43 -31.62 5.53
C ASP A 120 -11.11 -30.98 5.94
N ALA A 121 -10.19 -31.79 6.47
CA ALA A 121 -8.84 -31.34 6.77
C ALA A 121 -8.09 -31.07 5.46
N GLN A 122 -7.69 -29.82 5.27
CA GLN A 122 -6.89 -29.36 4.15
C GLN A 122 -5.81 -28.41 4.64
N ARG A 123 -4.56 -28.80 4.40
CA ARG A 123 -3.43 -27.93 4.73
C ARG A 123 -3.55 -26.61 3.95
N PRO A 124 -3.51 -25.45 4.63
CA PRO A 124 -3.53 -24.17 3.93
C PRO A 124 -2.33 -24.03 3.00
N ALA A 125 -2.57 -23.56 1.77
CA ALA A 125 -1.52 -23.39 0.77
C ALA A 125 -0.60 -22.18 1.03
N SER A 126 -0.83 -21.43 2.11
CA SER A 126 -0.11 -20.20 2.41
C SER A 126 -0.01 -19.95 3.90
N ALA A 127 0.90 -19.05 4.25
CA ALA A 127 0.99 -18.45 5.56
C ALA A 127 -0.36 -17.84 6.00
N PRO A 128 -0.71 -17.92 7.30
CA PRO A 128 -1.86 -17.18 7.82
C PRO A 128 -1.65 -15.67 7.64
N LEU A 129 -2.70 -14.99 7.20
CA LEU A 129 -2.74 -13.56 6.90
C LEU A 129 -3.66 -12.86 7.90
N LEU A 130 -3.19 -11.77 8.49
CA LEU A 130 -4.00 -10.87 9.30
C LEU A 130 -4.49 -9.73 8.41
N VAL A 131 -5.81 -9.57 8.31
CA VAL A 131 -6.45 -8.55 7.48
C VAL A 131 -7.45 -7.77 8.33
N GLN A 132 -7.45 -6.44 8.23
CA GLN A 132 -8.48 -5.59 8.79
C GLN A 132 -9.05 -4.70 7.68
N ILE A 133 -10.36 -4.76 7.51
CA ILE A 133 -11.10 -3.97 6.52
C ILE A 133 -12.08 -3.11 7.30
N CYS A 134 -12.04 -1.80 7.07
CA CYS A 134 -12.97 -0.85 7.65
C CYS A 134 -13.71 -0.07 6.55
N HIS A 135 -15.02 0.09 6.71
CA HIS A 135 -15.87 0.90 5.82
C HIS A 135 -17.03 1.50 6.62
N ALA A 136 -17.27 2.80 6.44
CA ALA A 136 -18.35 3.54 7.10
C ALA A 136 -18.42 3.35 8.64
N GLY A 137 -17.25 3.17 9.28
CA GLY A 137 -17.15 2.97 10.73
C GLY A 137 -17.28 1.52 11.22
N ASP A 138 -17.71 0.57 10.38
CA ASP A 138 -17.59 -0.87 10.71
C ASP A 138 -16.18 -1.35 10.36
N CYS A 139 -15.54 -2.02 11.31
CA CYS A 139 -14.20 -2.59 11.17
C CYS A 139 -14.24 -4.06 11.53
N ARG A 140 -13.81 -4.91 10.59
CA ARG A 140 -13.65 -6.34 10.84
C ARG A 140 -12.21 -6.76 10.65
N ARG A 141 -11.75 -7.63 11.55
CA ARG A 141 -10.40 -8.19 11.54
C ARG A 141 -10.50 -9.70 11.34
N PHE A 142 -9.71 -10.23 10.42
CA PHE A 142 -9.73 -11.61 9.99
C PHE A 142 -8.33 -12.19 10.09
N ILE A 143 -8.21 -13.41 10.58
CA ILE A 143 -7.07 -14.28 10.29
C ILE A 143 -7.53 -15.26 9.23
N THR A 144 -6.92 -15.24 8.05
CA THR A 144 -7.34 -16.06 6.89
C THR A 144 -6.12 -16.49 6.08
N PHE A 145 -6.32 -17.05 4.89
CA PHE A 145 -5.25 -17.52 4.03
C PHE A 145 -5.37 -16.93 2.63
N SER A 146 -4.29 -16.99 1.86
CA SER A 146 -4.31 -16.64 0.44
C SER A 146 -5.35 -17.50 -0.30
N GLY A 147 -6.13 -16.86 -1.18
CA GLY A 147 -7.22 -17.46 -1.94
C GLY A 147 -8.56 -17.53 -1.19
N GLN A 148 -8.63 -17.09 0.06
CA GLN A 148 -9.86 -17.10 0.84
C GLN A 148 -10.69 -15.83 0.63
N ARG A 149 -12.01 -15.97 0.83
CA ARG A 149 -12.97 -14.86 0.74
C ARG A 149 -13.49 -14.47 2.11
N VAL A 150 -13.52 -13.17 2.38
CA VAL A 150 -14.05 -12.57 3.61
C VAL A 150 -15.14 -11.57 3.26
N ALA A 151 -16.09 -11.35 4.18
CA ALA A 151 -17.23 -10.46 3.94
C ALA A 151 -17.32 -9.31 4.96
N LEU A 152 -17.58 -8.10 4.46
CA LEU A 152 -17.88 -6.90 5.24
C LEU A 152 -19.11 -6.21 4.64
N ASN A 153 -20.15 -5.94 5.44
CA ASN A 153 -21.37 -5.25 5.00
C ASN A 153 -22.05 -5.84 3.76
N GLY A 154 -21.92 -7.16 3.53
CA GLY A 154 -22.47 -7.84 2.36
C GLY A 154 -21.57 -7.82 1.13
N GLU A 155 -20.47 -7.07 1.17
CA GLU A 155 -19.43 -7.09 0.13
C GLU A 155 -18.41 -8.19 0.43
N THR A 156 -17.97 -8.88 -0.63
CA THR A 156 -16.98 -9.96 -0.54
C THR A 156 -15.63 -9.48 -1.05
N PHE A 157 -14.58 -9.84 -0.30
CA PHE A 157 -13.19 -9.54 -0.62
C PHE A 157 -12.40 -10.83 -0.67
N GLU A 158 -11.65 -11.00 -1.75
CA GLU A 158 -10.65 -12.06 -1.89
C GLU A 158 -9.32 -11.57 -1.33
N VAL A 159 -8.69 -12.40 -0.51
CA VAL A 159 -7.41 -12.11 0.13
C VAL A 159 -6.34 -12.95 -0.55
N LEU A 160 -5.29 -12.33 -1.05
CA LEU A 160 -4.19 -13.00 -1.74
C LEU A 160 -2.86 -12.58 -1.14
N SER A 161 -1.88 -13.46 -1.14
CA SER A 161 -0.48 -13.13 -0.91
C SER A 161 0.27 -13.10 -2.24
N ASP A 162 1.12 -12.10 -2.47
CA ASP A 162 2.04 -12.10 -3.60
C ASP A 162 3.37 -12.83 -3.27
N ALA A 163 4.27 -12.89 -4.24
CA ALA A 163 5.57 -13.57 -4.09
C ALA A 163 6.53 -12.84 -3.15
N GLU A 164 6.29 -11.55 -2.87
CA GLU A 164 7.10 -10.72 -1.98
C GLU A 164 6.57 -10.76 -0.53
N GLY A 165 5.46 -11.47 -0.30
CA GLY A 165 4.80 -11.56 1.00
C GLY A 165 3.88 -10.37 1.31
N ASN A 166 3.61 -9.51 0.34
CA ASN A 166 2.56 -8.50 0.48
C ASN A 166 1.19 -9.17 0.38
N VAL A 167 0.20 -8.52 0.97
CA VAL A 167 -1.19 -8.98 0.94
C VAL A 167 -2.01 -8.06 0.03
N LEU A 168 -2.72 -8.68 -0.89
CA LEU A 168 -3.71 -8.05 -1.76
C LEU A 168 -5.09 -8.33 -1.20
N VAL A 169 -5.94 -7.30 -1.21
CA VAL A 169 -7.36 -7.41 -0.88
C VAL A 169 -8.14 -6.89 -2.08
N VAL A 170 -8.90 -7.78 -2.70
CA VAL A 170 -9.62 -7.52 -3.96
C VAL A 170 -11.11 -7.73 -3.75
N GLY A 171 -11.90 -6.69 -3.94
CA GLY A 171 -13.36 -6.77 -4.02
C GLY A 171 -13.85 -6.37 -5.40
N GLU A 172 -15.16 -6.37 -5.62
CA GLU A 172 -15.75 -6.05 -6.93
C GLU A 172 -15.38 -4.66 -7.46
N ARG A 173 -15.19 -3.69 -6.53
CA ARG A 173 -14.95 -2.28 -6.86
C ARG A 173 -13.65 -1.75 -6.26
N LEU A 174 -12.81 -2.63 -5.71
CA LEU A 174 -11.64 -2.27 -4.92
C LEU A 174 -10.50 -3.24 -5.17
N ALA A 175 -9.30 -2.72 -5.35
CA ALA A 175 -8.07 -3.50 -5.26
C ALA A 175 -7.08 -2.72 -4.40
N TRP A 176 -6.56 -3.38 -3.36
CA TRP A 176 -5.62 -2.79 -2.42
C TRP A 176 -4.45 -3.73 -2.20
N SER A 177 -3.25 -3.18 -2.00
CA SER A 177 -2.02 -3.93 -1.70
C SER A 177 -1.32 -3.35 -0.48
N SER A 178 -0.79 -4.20 0.38
CA SER A 178 0.06 -3.76 1.50
C SER A 178 1.41 -3.19 1.04
N GLY A 179 1.89 -3.57 -0.17
CA GLY A 179 3.10 -3.01 -0.77
C GLY A 179 2.90 -1.59 -1.30
N GLU A 180 1.68 -1.26 -1.73
CA GLU A 180 1.28 0.07 -2.21
C GLU A 180 -0.01 0.57 -1.51
N PRO A 181 0.03 0.87 -0.20
CA PRO A 181 -1.17 1.09 0.60
C PRO A 181 -1.94 2.37 0.25
N ARG A 182 -1.38 3.23 -0.63
CA ARG A 182 -1.97 4.52 -1.04
C ARG A 182 -3.15 4.40 -2.01
N LYS A 183 -3.47 3.21 -2.52
CA LYS A 183 -4.50 2.98 -3.56
C LYS A 183 -5.85 2.44 -3.07
N ALA A 184 -6.21 2.56 -1.78
CA ALA A 184 -7.57 2.22 -1.36
C ALA A 184 -8.57 3.28 -1.88
N ALA A 185 -9.23 2.98 -2.99
CA ALA A 185 -10.36 3.78 -3.50
C ALA A 185 -11.65 3.48 -2.70
N ALA A 186 -12.61 4.41 -2.73
CA ALA A 186 -13.98 4.21 -2.20
C ALA A 186 -14.17 4.15 -0.66
N GLY A 187 -13.37 4.89 0.12
CA GLY A 187 -13.66 5.08 1.56
C GLY A 187 -13.33 3.88 2.46
N TYR A 188 -12.63 2.89 1.90
CA TYR A 188 -12.09 1.75 2.63
C TYR A 188 -10.78 2.09 3.32
N HIS A 189 -10.64 1.64 4.57
CA HIS A 189 -9.34 1.58 5.25
C HIS A 189 -8.94 0.12 5.45
N ILE A 190 -7.90 -0.30 4.73
CA ILE A 190 -7.42 -1.68 4.75
C ILE A 190 -6.02 -1.71 5.36
N ARG A 191 -5.79 -2.71 6.20
CA ARG A 191 -4.47 -3.11 6.71
C ARG A 191 -4.35 -4.61 6.58
N ALA A 192 -3.21 -5.09 6.12
CA ALA A 192 -2.95 -6.51 6.04
C ALA A 192 -1.47 -6.83 6.21
N THR A 193 -1.17 -8.01 6.75
CA THR A 193 0.19 -8.54 6.91
C THR A 193 0.16 -10.06 7.04
N ALA A 194 1.22 -10.72 6.58
CA ALA A 194 1.44 -12.12 6.94
C ALA A 194 1.73 -12.26 8.44
N LEU A 195 1.25 -13.35 9.05
CA LEU A 195 1.46 -13.66 10.46
C LEU A 195 2.67 -14.56 10.71
N GLY A 196 3.35 -15.10 9.70
CA GLY A 196 4.47 -16.03 9.85
C GLY A 196 4.46 -17.09 8.75
N GLU A 197 5.28 -18.14 8.86
CA GLU A 197 5.29 -19.22 7.86
C GLU A 197 4.04 -20.10 7.93
N ALA A 198 3.71 -20.77 6.82
CA ALA A 198 2.70 -21.83 6.79
C ALA A 198 3.19 -23.00 7.64
N LEU A 199 2.36 -23.45 8.59
CA LEU A 199 2.61 -24.66 9.38
C LEU A 199 2.30 -25.92 8.57
#